data_AF-A0A524CK06-F1
#
_entry.id   AF-A0A524CK06-F1
#
_cell.length_a   1.000
_cell.length_b   1.000
_cell.length_c   1.000
_cell.angle_alpha   90.00
_cell.angle_beta   90.00
_cell.angle_gamma   90.00
#
_symmetry.space_group_name_H-M   'P 1'
#
loop_
_entity.id
_entity.type
_entity.pdbx_description
1 polymer ?
#
loop_
_entity_poly.entity_id
_entity_poly.type
_entity_poly.pdbx_seq_one_letter_code
_entity_poly.pdbx_strand_id
1 'polypeptide(L)' 'MDKGKKSRKDLYDILGLDINANKSEIKKAYRNLAKRIHPEINN' A
#
# COMPACT_ATOMS: atom_id res chain seq x y z
N MET A 1 -21.11 -16.24 7.08
CA MET A 1 -20.67 -15.02 6.37
C MET A 1 -19.37 -15.35 5.65
N ASP A 2 -19.47 -15.97 4.48
CA ASP A 2 -18.32 -16.46 3.72
C ASP A 2 -18.00 -15.44 2.61
N LYS A 3 -17.03 -14.55 2.85
CA LYS A 3 -16.59 -13.58 1.82
C LYS A 3 -15.55 -14.25 0.91
N GLY A 4 -16.06 -15.12 0.03
CA GLY A 4 -15.31 -15.63 -1.11
C GLY A 4 -14.97 -14.54 -2.13
N LYS A 5 -13.77 -14.67 -2.73
CA LYS A 5 -13.16 -13.91 -3.85
C LYS A 5 -12.45 -12.59 -3.51
N LYS A 6 -11.19 -12.67 -3.05
CA LYS A 6 -10.18 -11.60 -3.20
C LYS A 6 -9.51 -11.74 -4.57
N SER A 7 -10.22 -11.38 -5.65
CA SER A 7 -9.66 -11.38 -7.00
C SER A 7 -9.06 -10.02 -7.31
N ARG A 8 -7.74 -10.01 -7.56
CA ARG A 8 -6.84 -8.84 -7.74
C ARG A 8 -6.45 -8.19 -6.41
N LYS A 9 -5.35 -8.69 -5.83
CA LYS A 9 -4.44 -7.99 -4.90
C LYS A 9 -4.81 -6.52 -4.74
N ASP A 10 -5.58 -6.22 -3.69
CA ASP A 10 -6.02 -4.88 -3.38
C ASP A 10 -4.79 -3.99 -3.23
N LEU A 11 -4.50 -3.17 -4.24
CA LEU A 11 -3.34 -2.27 -4.25
C LEU A 11 -3.33 -1.37 -3.01
N TYR A 12 -4.53 -1.05 -2.51
CA TYR A 12 -4.76 -0.34 -1.27
C TYR A 12 -4.33 -1.16 -0.04
N ASP A 13 -4.66 -2.45 0.02
CA ASP A 13 -4.27 -3.39 1.09
C ASP A 13 -2.74 -3.58 1.13
N ILE A 14 -2.08 -3.64 -0.04
CA ILE A 14 -0.60 -3.67 -0.15
C ILE A 14 0.03 -2.40 0.42
N LEU A 15 -0.60 -1.24 0.17
CA LEU A 15 -0.17 0.04 0.71
C LEU A 15 -0.62 0.24 2.18
N GLY A 16 -1.44 -0.66 2.74
CA GLY A 16 -2.02 -0.54 4.07
C GLY A 16 -3.05 0.60 4.20
N LEU A 17 -3.72 0.94 3.10
CA LEU A 17 -4.67 2.04 3.00
C LEU A 17 -6.10 1.53 2.85
N ASP A 18 -7.04 2.34 3.31
CA ASP A 18 -8.46 2.12 3.03
C ASP A 18 -8.77 2.33 1.54
N ILE A 19 -9.80 1.65 1.03
CA ILE A 19 -10.27 1.83 -0.35
C ILE A 19 -10.76 3.27 -0.61
N ASN A 20 -11.19 3.98 0.44
CA ASN A 20 -11.59 5.38 0.39
C ASN A 20 -10.43 6.35 0.67
N ALA A 21 -9.19 5.85 0.78
CA ALA A 21 -8.04 6.70 1.07
C ALA A 21 -7.82 7.74 -0.04
N ASN A 22 -7.54 8.97 0.39
CA ASN A 22 -7.33 10.08 -0.53
C ASN A 22 -5.99 9.95 -1.28
N LYS A 23 -5.90 10.57 -2.46
CA LYS A 23 -4.68 10.58 -3.30
C LYS A 23 -3.42 11.02 -2.53
N SER A 24 -3.57 11.93 -1.56
CA SER A 24 -2.48 12.39 -0.70
C SER A 24 -1.93 11.26 0.18
N GLU A 25 -2.81 10.44 0.76
CA GLU A 25 -2.44 9.31 1.61
C GLU A 25 -1.76 8.21 0.80
N ILE A 26 -2.30 7.90 -0.38
CA ILE A 26 -1.68 6.97 -1.34
C ILE A 26 -0.24 7.39 -1.64
N LYS A 27 -0.03 8.67 -1.92
CA LYS A 27 1.30 9.22 -2.24
C LYS A 27 2.25 9.15 -1.05
N LYS A 28 1.75 9.35 0.17
CA LYS A 28 2.53 9.27 1.41
C LYS A 28 2.93 7.83 1.74
N ALA A 29 1.98 6.90 1.68
CA ALA A 29 2.22 5.48 1.91
C ALA A 29 3.24 4.91 0.91
N TYR A 30 3.07 5.23 -0.39
CA TYR A 30 4.01 4.83 -1.43
C TYR A 30 5.43 5.34 -1.17
N ARG A 31 5.58 6.63 -0.83
CA ARG A 31 6.89 7.22 -0.51
C ARG A 31 7.54 6.55 0.69
N ASN A 32 6.77 6.25 1.73
CA ASN A 32 7.28 5.57 2.92
C ASN A 32 7.69 4.13 2.62
N LEU A 33 6.88 3.40 1.84
CA LEU A 33 7.21 2.05 1.41
C LEU A 33 8.48 2.04 0.58
N ALA A 34 8.58 2.92 -0.43
CA ALA A 34 9.78 3.04 -1.26
C ALA A 34 11.03 3.29 -0.42
N LYS A 35 10.99 4.22 0.55
CA LYS A 35 12.12 4.51 1.46
C LYS A 35 12.60 3.28 2.24
N ARG A 36 11.70 2.37 2.63
CA ARG A 36 12.08 1.15 3.37
C ARG A 36 12.76 0.11 2.49
N ILE A 37 12.47 0.12 1.19
CA ILE A 37 13.01 -0.83 0.22
C ILE A 37 14.22 -0.24 -0.52
N HIS A 38 14.47 1.07 -0.42
CA HIS A 38 15.60 1.71 -1.07
C HIS A 38 16.92 1.16 -0.50
N PRO A 39 17.74 0.47 -1.31
CA PRO A 39 19.00 -0.14 -0.86
C PRO A 39 20.03 0.91 -0.45
N GLU A 40 19.87 2.16 -0.90
CA GLU A 40 20.77 3.29 -0.64
C GLU A 40 20.66 3.85 0.80
N ILE A 41 19.57 3.55 1.52
CA ILE A 41 19.38 4.02 2.92
C ILE A 41 19.85 2.96 3.94
N ASN A 42 20.09 1.72 3.50
CA ASN A 42 20.50 0.61 4.36
C ASN A 42 21.99 0.25 4.17
N ASN A 43 22.86 1.26 4.20
CA ASN A 43 24.32 1.08 4.24
C ASN A 43 24.91 1.88 5.39
#